data_AF-A0A7M2T5B9-F1
#
_entry.id   AF-A0A7M2T5B9-F1
#
_cell.length_a   1.000
_cell.length_b   1.000
_cell.length_c   1.000
_cell.angle_alpha   90.00
_cell.angle_beta   90.00
_cell.angle_gamma   90.00
#
_symmetry.space_group_name_H-M   'P 1'
#
loop_
_entity.id
_entity.type
_entity.pdbx_description
1 polymer ?
#
loop_
_entity_poly.entity_id
_entity_poly.type
_entity_poly.pdbx_seq_one_letter_code
_entity_poly.pdbx_strand_id
1 'polypeptide(L)'
;MNWASNSVKTWGHTFKTHGAGAKNTKALTDRARSTNNQQGQWLDNDAAAEFLKGLHIEGAGPRSVRIPDGLGQVIMPDGSIVQARAATIIPSPNGLYKTGFPIIGPN
;
A
#
# COMPACT_ATOMS: atom_id res chain seq x y z
N MET A 1 2.74 -7.22 18.87
CA MET A 1 2.10 -7.00 17.55
C MET A 1 2.47 -8.16 16.63
N ASN A 2 1.56 -8.62 15.78
CA ASN A 2 1.89 -9.64 14.76
C ASN A 2 2.25 -8.93 13.46
N TRP A 3 3.54 -8.91 13.08
CA TRP A 3 4.02 -8.22 11.89
C TRP A 3 3.95 -9.04 10.61
N ALA A 4 3.44 -10.29 10.65
CA ALA A 4 3.21 -11.07 9.45
C ALA A 4 2.26 -10.34 8.49
N SER A 5 2.58 -10.34 7.19
CA SER A 5 1.85 -9.58 6.17
C SER A 5 0.37 -9.99 6.04
N ASN A 6 0.01 -11.19 6.48
CA ASN A 6 -1.37 -11.68 6.52
C ASN A 6 -2.19 -11.18 7.74
N SER A 7 -1.59 -10.45 8.68
CA SER A 7 -2.28 -9.95 9.87
C SER A 7 -3.17 -8.73 9.55
N VAL A 8 -4.46 -8.96 9.29
CA VAL A 8 -5.44 -7.87 9.10
C VAL A 8 -5.53 -6.96 10.34
N LYS A 9 -5.34 -7.50 11.54
CA LYS A 9 -5.35 -6.70 12.79
C LYS A 9 -4.22 -5.67 12.83
N THR A 10 -3.08 -5.98 12.21
CA THR A 10 -1.90 -5.09 12.16
C THR A 10 -1.98 -4.15 10.98
N TRP A 11 -2.39 -4.67 9.82
CA TRP A 11 -2.21 -4.02 8.54
C TRP A 11 -3.48 -3.39 7.97
N GLY A 12 -4.65 -3.67 8.56
CA GLY A 12 -5.93 -3.20 8.04
C GLY A 12 -6.11 -3.58 6.57
N HIS A 13 -6.31 -2.57 5.72
CA HIS A 13 -6.48 -2.74 4.27
C HIS A 13 -5.17 -2.84 3.47
N THR A 14 -4.00 -2.62 4.09
CA THR A 14 -2.70 -2.55 3.40
C THR A 14 -2.48 -3.76 2.48
N PHE A 15 -2.46 -4.99 3.01
CA PHE A 15 -2.21 -6.18 2.17
C PHE A 15 -3.48 -6.86 1.67
N LYS A 16 -4.58 -6.76 2.43
CA LYS A 16 -5.88 -7.34 2.00
C LYS A 16 -6.44 -6.65 0.75
N THR A 17 -6.17 -5.36 0.57
CA THR A 17 -6.70 -4.57 -0.56
C THR A 17 -5.61 -4.11 -1.50
N HIS A 18 -4.47 -3.67 -0.97
CA HIS A 18 -3.36 -3.14 -1.79
C HIS A 18 -2.18 -4.10 -1.88
N GLY A 19 -2.30 -5.34 -1.43
CA GLY A 19 -1.21 -6.31 -1.46
C GLY A 19 -0.94 -6.91 -2.84
N ALA A 20 0.12 -7.71 -2.91
CA ALA A 20 0.55 -8.44 -4.08
C ALA A 20 -0.48 -9.47 -4.57
N GLY A 21 -0.28 -9.93 -5.81
CA GLY A 21 -1.01 -11.04 -6.41
C GLY A 21 -2.09 -10.64 -7.40
N ALA A 22 -2.32 -11.51 -8.39
CA ALA A 22 -3.19 -11.27 -9.54
C ALA A 22 -4.64 -10.90 -9.14
N LYS A 23 -5.15 -11.46 -8.04
CA LYS A 23 -6.49 -11.12 -7.53
C LYS A 23 -6.60 -9.64 -7.17
N ASN A 24 -5.62 -9.11 -6.44
CA ASN A 24 -5.60 -7.70 -6.06
C ASN A 24 -5.32 -6.83 -7.27
N THR A 25 -4.40 -7.23 -8.15
CA THR A 25 -4.15 -6.52 -9.41
C THR A 25 -5.45 -6.33 -10.18
N LYS A 26 -6.21 -7.41 -10.42
CA LYS A 26 -7.50 -7.32 -11.13
C LYS A 26 -8.48 -6.38 -10.42
N ALA A 27 -8.67 -6.54 -9.11
CA ALA A 27 -9.62 -5.72 -8.34
C ALA A 27 -9.23 -4.23 -8.34
N LEU A 28 -7.94 -3.92 -8.26
CA LEU A 28 -7.43 -2.55 -8.30
C LEU A 28 -7.53 -1.95 -9.70
N THR A 29 -7.28 -2.72 -10.76
CA THR A 29 -7.52 -2.28 -12.15
C THR A 29 -9.00 -1.97 -12.38
N ASP A 30 -9.91 -2.84 -11.94
CA ASP A 30 -11.36 -2.60 -12.05
C ASP A 30 -11.79 -1.35 -11.27
N ARG A 31 -11.22 -1.13 -10.07
CA ARG A 31 -11.48 0.06 -9.26
C ARG A 31 -10.91 1.32 -9.90
N ALA A 32 -9.68 1.26 -10.44
CA ALA A 32 -9.05 2.41 -11.09
C ALA A 32 -9.89 2.91 -12.25
N ARG A 33 -10.35 1.99 -13.10
CA ARG A 33 -11.24 2.25 -14.24
C ARG A 33 -12.59 2.82 -13.81
N SER A 34 -13.26 2.16 -12.87
CA SER A 34 -14.64 2.51 -12.49
C SER A 34 -14.76 3.81 -11.67
N THR A 35 -13.71 4.16 -10.93
CA THR A 35 -13.71 5.39 -10.10
C THR A 35 -12.96 6.55 -10.73
N ASN A 36 -12.31 6.34 -11.88
CA ASN A 36 -11.39 7.28 -12.51
C ASN A 36 -10.28 7.79 -11.57
N ASN A 37 -9.85 6.95 -10.62
CA ASN A 37 -8.82 7.28 -9.63
C ASN A 37 -7.75 6.20 -9.60
N GLN A 38 -6.48 6.58 -9.66
CA GLN A 38 -5.36 5.64 -9.59
C GLN A 38 -5.38 4.78 -8.32
N GLN A 39 -4.84 3.57 -8.40
CA GLN A 39 -4.80 2.60 -7.30
C GLN A 39 -3.39 2.09 -7.05
N GLY A 40 -2.91 2.18 -5.81
CA GLY A 40 -1.62 1.63 -5.40
C GLY A 40 -1.66 0.13 -5.14
N GLN A 41 -0.61 -0.59 -5.53
CA GLN A 41 -0.41 -2.01 -5.23
C GLN A 41 1.03 -2.30 -4.79
N TRP A 42 1.20 -2.96 -3.65
CA TRP A 42 2.45 -3.60 -3.21
C TRP A 42 2.73 -4.84 -4.06
N LEU A 43 4.00 -5.05 -4.42
CA LEU A 43 4.40 -6.18 -5.27
C LEU A 43 4.94 -7.38 -4.48
N ASP A 44 5.42 -7.13 -3.26
CA ASP A 44 5.85 -8.14 -2.31
C ASP A 44 5.32 -7.76 -0.92
N ASN A 45 4.43 -8.59 -0.39
CA ASN A 45 3.75 -8.32 0.89
C ASN A 45 4.69 -8.42 2.08
N ASP A 46 5.66 -9.35 2.05
CA ASP A 46 6.55 -9.60 3.18
C ASP A 46 7.66 -8.54 3.21
N ALA A 47 8.21 -8.18 2.04
CA ALA A 47 9.15 -7.07 1.93
C ALA A 47 8.50 -5.74 2.33
N ALA A 48 7.26 -5.50 1.91
CA ALA A 48 6.52 -4.31 2.31
C ALA A 48 6.18 -4.30 3.81
N ALA A 49 5.86 -5.46 4.39
CA ALA A 49 5.60 -5.58 5.83
C ALA A 49 6.84 -5.23 6.66
N GLU A 50 8.02 -5.74 6.29
CA GLU A 50 9.27 -5.41 6.98
C GLU A 50 9.64 -3.93 6.82
N PHE A 51 9.46 -3.35 5.62
CA PHE A 51 9.67 -1.92 5.41
C PHE A 51 8.73 -1.06 6.29
N LEU A 52 7.42 -1.33 6.27
CA LEU A 52 6.44 -0.56 7.03
C LEU A 52 6.60 -0.74 8.54
N LYS A 53 6.99 -1.94 9.00
CA LYS A 53 7.33 -2.18 10.40
C LYS A 53 8.45 -1.25 10.88
N GLY A 54 9.49 -1.03 10.06
CA GLY A 54 10.58 -0.08 10.36
C GLY A 54 10.14 1.38 10.42
N LEU A 55 8.98 1.72 9.85
CA LEU A 55 8.41 3.07 9.87
C LEU A 55 7.35 3.27 10.95
N HIS A 56 6.99 2.23 11.71
CA HIS A 56 5.94 2.33 12.71
C HIS A 56 6.36 3.26 13.84
N ILE A 57 5.57 4.31 14.05
CA ILE A 57 5.75 5.31 15.10
C ILE A 57 4.38 5.48 15.76
N GLU A 58 4.32 5.25 17.07
CA GLU A 58 3.10 5.43 17.85
C GLU A 58 2.66 6.90 17.84
N GLY A 59 1.35 7.15 17.73
CA GLY A 59 0.79 8.50 17.70
C GLY A 59 1.04 9.30 16.42
N ALA A 60 1.77 8.77 15.44
CA ALA A 60 1.98 9.45 14.16
C ALA A 60 0.66 9.61 13.39
N GLY A 61 0.52 10.71 12.66
CA GLY A 61 -0.61 10.95 11.75
C GLY A 61 -0.42 10.32 10.36
N PRO A 62 -1.40 10.52 9.46
CA PRO A 62 -1.27 10.16 8.05
C PRO A 62 -0.06 10.85 7.41
N ARG A 63 0.73 10.11 6.63
CA ARG A 63 1.96 10.62 6.01
C ARG A 63 2.31 9.89 4.72
N SER A 64 3.13 10.51 3.89
CA SER A 64 3.76 9.85 2.75
C SER A 64 5.24 9.58 3.03
N VAL A 65 5.74 8.44 2.59
CA VAL A 65 7.15 8.02 2.75
C VAL A 65 7.69 7.53 1.41
N ARG A 66 8.97 7.76 1.14
CA ARG A 66 9.64 7.12 -0.02
C ARG A 66 9.70 5.61 0.20
N ILE A 67 9.54 4.85 -0.87
CA ILE A 67 9.68 3.39 -0.84
C ILE A 67 10.81 2.96 -1.79
N PRO A 68 11.46 1.82 -1.55
CA PRO A 68 12.39 1.23 -2.50
C PRO A 68 11.75 1.00 -3.87
N ASP A 69 12.54 1.18 -4.92
CA ASP A 69 12.12 0.85 -6.29
C ASP A 69 11.74 -0.63 -6.39
N GLY A 70 10.69 -0.91 -7.17
CA GLY A 70 10.16 -2.27 -7.34
C GLY A 70 9.30 -2.79 -6.18
N LEU A 71 9.20 -2.07 -5.05
CA LEU A 71 8.37 -2.52 -3.92
C LEU A 71 6.86 -2.33 -4.17
N GLY A 72 6.49 -1.41 -5.06
CA GLY A 72 5.10 -1.13 -5.40
C GLY A 72 4.92 -0.54 -6.80
N GLN A 73 3.66 -0.51 -7.22
CA GLN A 73 3.20 0.06 -8.48
C GLN A 73 1.91 0.86 -8.27
N VAL A 74 1.58 1.70 -9.23
CA VAL A 74 0.30 2.40 -9.33
C VAL A 74 -0.37 2.03 -10.64
N ILE A 75 -1.63 1.61 -10.54
CA ILE A 75 -2.50 1.29 -11.66
C ILE A 75 -3.33 2.53 -11.98
N MET A 76 -3.20 3.04 -13.20
CA MET A 76 -3.89 4.23 -13.70
C MET A 76 -5.30 3.87 -14.20
N PRO A 77 -6.22 4.85 -14.31
CA PRO A 77 -7.59 4.60 -14.80
C PRO A 77 -7.68 4.01 -16.21
N ASP A 78 -6.71 4.31 -17.08
CA ASP A 78 -6.60 3.76 -18.44
C ASP A 78 -6.04 2.33 -18.46
N GLY A 79 -5.69 1.77 -17.29
CA GLY A 79 -5.12 0.44 -17.13
C GLY A 79 -3.60 0.39 -17.25
N SER A 80 -2.93 1.51 -17.57
CA SER A 80 -1.47 1.57 -17.53
C SER A 80 -0.95 1.40 -16.10
N ILE A 81 0.27 0.88 -15.98
CA ILE A 81 0.94 0.65 -14.71
C ILE A 81 2.22 1.47 -14.68
N VAL A 82 2.40 2.22 -13.60
CA VAL A 82 3.61 3.02 -13.36
C VAL A 82 4.28 2.59 -12.07
N GLN A 83 5.60 2.73 -12.00
CA GLN A 83 6.35 2.44 -10.78
C GLN A 83 5.96 3.41 -9.66
N ALA A 84 5.73 2.88 -8.46
CA ALA A 84 5.55 3.70 -7.27
C ALA A 84 6.91 4.04 -6.64
N ARG A 85 7.06 5.29 -6.18
CA ARG A 85 8.28 5.77 -5.48
C ARG A 85 8.00 6.22 -4.05
N ALA A 86 6.72 6.28 -3.67
CA ALA A 86 6.31 6.55 -2.31
C ALA A 86 5.10 5.70 -1.92
N ALA A 87 4.71 5.77 -0.64
CA ALA A 87 3.46 5.19 -0.15
C ALA A 87 2.79 6.14 0.85
N THR A 88 1.47 6.17 0.81
CA THR A 88 0.65 6.82 1.85
C THR A 88 0.42 5.82 2.97
N ILE A 89 0.70 6.24 4.20
CA ILE A 89 0.48 5.48 5.43
C ILE A 89 -0.63 6.16 6.22
N ILE A 90 -1.66 5.42 6.58
CA ILE A 90 -2.75 5.89 7.43
C ILE A 90 -2.83 4.99 8.66
N PRO A 91 -2.43 5.49 9.84
CA PRO A 91 -2.55 4.73 11.08
C PRO A 91 -4.00 4.62 11.54
N SER A 92 -4.29 3.59 12.33
CA SER A 92 -5.55 3.41 13.06
C SER A 92 -5.45 4.03 14.47
N PRO A 93 -6.59 4.28 15.15
CA PRO A 93 -6.59 4.86 16.50
C PRO A 93 -5.80 4.08 17.55
N ASN A 94 -5.61 2.78 17.35
CA ASN A 94 -4.80 1.91 18.21
C ASN A 94 -3.29 1.93 17.87
N GLY A 95 -2.83 2.89 17.08
CA GLY A 95 -1.43 3.06 16.68
C GLY A 95 -0.97 2.19 15.51
N LEU A 96 -1.72 1.15 15.14
CA LEU A 96 -1.40 0.24 14.03
C LEU A 96 -1.76 0.85 12.66
N TYR A 97 -1.88 0.04 11.62
CA TYR A 97 -2.23 0.51 10.28
C TYR A 97 -3.73 0.34 10.02
N LYS A 98 -4.39 1.43 9.61
CA LYS A 98 -5.71 1.38 8.96
C LYS A 98 -5.57 0.96 7.50
N THR A 99 -4.62 1.57 6.80
CA THR A 99 -4.22 1.21 5.43
C THR A 99 -2.84 1.78 5.09
N GLY A 100 -2.20 1.23 4.09
CA GLY A 100 -0.97 1.71 3.49
C GLY A 100 -0.95 1.29 2.03
N PHE A 101 -0.69 2.22 1.12
CA PHE A 101 -0.73 1.93 -0.31
C PHE A 101 0.31 2.74 -1.09
N PRO A 102 0.93 2.13 -2.12
CA PRO A 102 1.89 2.83 -2.97
C PRO A 102 1.25 3.98 -3.76
N ILE A 103 2.04 5.01 -4.03
CA ILE A 103 1.71 6.17 -4.86
C ILE A 103 2.89 6.47 -5.77
N ILE A 104 2.66 7.21 -6.86
CA ILE A 104 3.73 7.58 -7.81
C ILE A 104 4.87 8.27 -7.07
N GLY A 105 4.52 9.14 -6.11
CA GLY A 105 5.49 9.90 -5.32
C GLY A 105 6.15 11.02 -6.14
N PRO A 106 6.83 11.97 -5.48
CA PRO A 106 7.61 12.98 -6.18
C PRO A 106 8.74 12.32 -6.99
N ASN A 107 9.13 12.98 -8.08
CA ASN A 107 10.38 12.68 -8.80
C ASN A 107 11.60 12.95 -7.91
#